data_AF-A0A023FZ03-F1
#
_entry.id   AF-A0A023FZ03-F1
#
_cell.length_a   1.000
_cell.length_b   1.000
_cell.length_c   1.000
_cell.angle_alpha   90.00
_cell.angle_beta   90.00
_cell.angle_gamma   90.00
#
_symmetry.space_group_name_H-M   'P 1'
#
loop_
_entity.id
_entity.type
_entity.pdbx_description
1 polymer ?
#
loop_
_entity_poly.entity_id
_entity_poly.type
_entity_poly.pdbx_seq_one_letter_code
_entity_poly.pdbx_strand_id
1 'polypeptide(L)'
;MRGTLKTTRATFNESKMRRHLVCTVMLLIFLQNLMTSVNGCDPKLRKHDRNNDCVGKDCVKGKCQDYPCTRCVGSNWWCHGYCEL
;
A
#
# COMPACT_ATOMS: atom_id res chain seq x y z
N MET A 1 -12.50 55.10 11.78
CA MET A 1 -13.13 53.80 12.11
C MET A 1 -12.72 52.77 11.05
N ARG A 2 -11.66 51.99 11.32
CA ARG A 2 -11.19 50.87 10.49
C ARG A 2 -11.02 49.68 11.43
N GLY A 3 -11.82 48.63 11.29
CA GLY A 3 -11.67 47.50 12.21
C GLY A 3 -12.60 46.31 12.07
N THR A 4 -13.17 46.02 10.89
CA THR A 4 -14.09 44.87 10.74
C THR A 4 -13.92 44.12 9.41
N LEU A 5 -12.69 44.01 8.89
CA LEU A 5 -12.44 43.29 7.62
C LEU A 5 -11.24 42.32 7.67
N LYS A 6 -10.90 41.78 8.85
CA LYS A 6 -9.84 40.76 9.02
C LYS A 6 -10.33 39.37 9.46
N THR A 7 -11.56 39.25 9.96
CA THR A 7 -12.03 38.01 10.60
C THR A 7 -12.54 36.94 9.63
N THR A 8 -12.93 37.30 8.40
CA THR A 8 -13.49 36.32 7.43
C THR A 8 -12.44 35.61 6.58
N ARG A 9 -11.19 36.08 6.58
CA ARG A 9 -10.09 35.50 5.78
C ARG A 9 -9.35 34.37 6.51
N ALA A 10 -9.39 34.34 7.84
CA ALA A 10 -8.71 33.33 8.64
C ALA A 10 -9.48 31.99 8.67
N THR A 11 -10.81 32.02 8.75
CA THR A 11 -11.66 30.83 8.77
C THR A 11 -11.79 30.14 7.41
N PHE A 12 -11.70 30.89 6.30
CA PHE A 12 -11.70 30.31 4.95
C PHE A 12 -10.41 29.54 4.63
N ASN A 13 -9.28 29.96 5.22
CA ASN A 13 -7.98 29.30 5.05
C ASN A 13 -7.84 28.03 5.91
N GLU A 14 -8.52 27.96 7.06
CA GLU A 14 -8.59 26.74 7.87
C GLU A 14 -9.34 25.61 7.16
N SER A 15 -10.46 25.91 6.49
CA SER A 15 -11.20 24.92 5.70
C SER A 15 -10.41 24.41 4.49
N LYS A 16 -9.56 25.25 3.89
CA LYS A 16 -8.67 24.89 2.77
C LYS A 16 -7.52 24.01 3.23
N MET A 17 -6.80 24.41 4.28
CA MET A 17 -5.69 23.64 4.86
C MET A 17 -6.16 22.26 5.33
N ARG A 18 -7.33 22.18 5.99
CA ARG A 18 -7.92 20.90 6.42
C ARG A 18 -8.31 20.02 5.22
N ARG A 19 -8.91 20.59 4.16
CA ARG A 19 -9.23 19.83 2.94
C ARG A 19 -7.98 19.30 2.25
N HIS A 20 -6.93 20.10 2.15
CA HIS A 20 -5.66 19.66 1.60
C HIS A 20 -5.02 18.56 2.45
N LEU A 21 -5.04 18.71 3.78
CA LEU A 21 -4.57 17.68 4.70
C LEU A 21 -5.33 16.35 4.53
N VAL A 22 -6.66 16.40 4.47
CA VAL A 22 -7.48 15.19 4.26
C VAL A 22 -7.18 14.53 2.92
N CYS A 23 -7.08 15.31 1.84
CA CYS A 23 -6.71 14.77 0.52
C CYS A 23 -5.31 14.15 0.52
N THR A 24 -4.33 14.79 1.15
CA THR A 24 -2.96 14.29 1.23
C THR A 24 -2.89 13.00 2.06
N VAL A 25 -3.59 12.94 3.20
CA VAL A 25 -3.64 11.73 4.03
C VAL A 25 -4.29 10.58 3.25
N MET A 26 -5.39 10.83 2.54
CA MET A 26 -6.01 9.82 1.68
C MET A 26 -5.06 9.35 0.58
N LEU A 27 -4.41 10.27 -0.14
CA LEU A 27 -3.42 9.93 -1.17
C LEU A 27 -2.26 9.11 -0.62
N LEU A 28 -1.74 9.46 0.57
CA LEU A 28 -0.65 8.73 1.22
C LEU A 28 -1.07 7.32 1.62
N ILE A 29 -2.27 7.14 2.17
CA ILE A 29 -2.81 5.82 2.50
C ILE A 29 -2.98 4.99 1.21
N PHE A 30 -3.53 5.59 0.15
CA PHE A 30 -3.65 4.92 -1.15
C PHE A 30 -2.28 4.51 -1.71
N LEU A 31 -1.30 5.41 -1.72
CA LEU A 31 0.04 5.13 -2.21
C LEU A 31 0.78 4.11 -1.35
N GLN A 32 0.59 4.10 -0.03
CA GLN A 32 1.15 3.08 0.85
C GLN A 32 0.54 1.72 0.55
N ASN A 33 -0.78 1.61 0.43
CA ASN A 33 -1.42 0.35 0.06
C ASN A 33 -0.98 -0.12 -1.33
N LEU A 34 -0.82 0.83 -2.27
CA LEU A 34 -0.34 0.55 -3.62
C LEU A 34 1.12 0.09 -3.62
N MET A 35 2.05 0.80 -2.96
CA MET A 35 3.47 0.43 -2.89
C MET A 35 3.69 -0.89 -2.17
N THR A 36 2.97 -1.13 -1.06
CA THR A 36 3.08 -2.41 -0.35
C THR A 36 2.58 -3.56 -1.22
N SER A 37 1.54 -3.31 -2.03
CA SER A 37 1.08 -4.25 -3.05
C SER A 37 2.12 -4.47 -4.16
N VAL A 38 2.79 -3.42 -4.62
CA VAL A 38 3.80 -3.51 -5.70
C VAL A 38 5.04 -4.28 -5.23
N ASN A 39 5.53 -4.07 -4.00
CA ASN A 39 6.68 -4.82 -3.49
C ASN A 39 6.38 -6.32 -3.30
N GLY A 40 5.13 -6.69 -2.99
CA GLY A 40 4.68 -8.08 -3.00
C GLY A 40 4.46 -8.65 -4.41
N CYS A 41 4.16 -7.78 -5.39
CA CYS A 41 3.89 -8.18 -6.77
C CYS A 41 5.08 -8.14 -7.71
N ASP A 42 6.15 -7.42 -7.38
CA ASP A 42 7.32 -7.36 -8.25
C ASP A 42 8.07 -8.69 -8.19
N PRO A 43 8.05 -9.50 -9.27
CA PRO A 43 8.75 -10.77 -9.29
C PRO A 43 10.27 -10.61 -9.11
N LYS A 44 10.83 -9.42 -9.36
CA LYS A 44 12.27 -9.15 -9.21
C LYS A 44 12.73 -9.03 -7.77
N LEU A 45 11.83 -8.70 -6.84
CA LEU A 45 12.13 -8.57 -5.42
C LEU A 45 11.93 -9.90 -4.67
N ARG A 46 11.38 -10.91 -5.32
CA ARG A 46 11.10 -12.20 -4.71
C ARG A 46 12.40 -12.94 -4.48
N LYS A 47 12.54 -13.50 -3.27
CA LYS A 47 13.60 -14.47 -3.02
C LYS A 47 13.29 -15.72 -3.83
N HIS A 48 14.30 -16.22 -4.53
CA HIS A 48 14.27 -17.54 -5.13
C HIS A 48 15.25 -18.41 -4.35
N ASP A 49 14.77 -19.53 -3.84
CA ASP A 49 15.63 -20.56 -3.26
C ASP A 49 15.92 -21.60 -4.34
N ARG A 50 17.16 -22.06 -4.46
CA ARG A 50 17.54 -23.15 -5.38
C ARG A 50 17.21 -24.53 -4.82
N ASN A 51 17.06 -24.65 -3.50
CA ASN A 51 16.74 -25.92 -2.86
C ASN A 51 15.22 -26.15 -2.77
N ASN A 52 14.44 -25.06 -2.87
CA ASN A 52 12.99 -25.08 -2.76
C ASN A 52 12.39 -24.26 -3.91
N ASP A 53 12.13 -24.91 -5.03
CA ASP A 53 11.56 -24.30 -6.24
C ASP A 53 10.16 -23.68 -6.02
N CYS A 54 9.54 -23.95 -4.87
CA CYS A 54 8.29 -23.32 -4.47
C CYS A 54 8.47 -21.88 -3.98
N VAL A 55 9.66 -21.49 -3.52
CA VAL A 55 9.93 -20.16 -2.95
C VAL A 55 9.96 -19.12 -4.06
N GLY A 56 9.14 -18.08 -3.93
CA GLY A 56 9.00 -17.01 -4.91
C GLY A 56 7.92 -17.24 -5.97
N LYS A 57 7.28 -18.41 -6.02
CA LYS A 57 6.10 -18.67 -6.87
C LYS A 57 4.89 -17.87 -6.41
N ASP A 58 3.97 -17.58 -7.32
CA ASP A 58 2.73 -16.87 -6.99
C ASP A 58 1.82 -17.70 -6.08
N CYS A 59 1.17 -17.05 -5.12
CA CYS A 59 0.13 -17.73 -4.36
C CYS A 59 -1.17 -17.81 -5.16
N VAL A 60 -1.88 -18.91 -5.00
CA VAL A 60 -3.20 -19.11 -5.59
C VAL A 60 -4.24 -18.98 -4.49
N LYS A 61 -5.11 -17.97 -4.59
CA LYS A 61 -6.14 -17.67 -3.57
C LYS A 61 -5.56 -17.49 -2.16
N GLY A 62 -4.38 -16.86 -2.06
CA GLY A 62 -3.68 -16.64 -0.79
C GLY A 62 -3.01 -17.88 -0.19
N LYS A 63 -2.83 -18.96 -0.98
CA LYS A 63 -2.17 -20.19 -0.53
C LYS A 63 -1.10 -20.64 -1.53
N CYS A 64 -0.09 -21.34 -1.01
CA CYS A 64 0.92 -22.01 -1.80
C CYS A 64 0.46 -23.42 -2.16
N GLN A 65 0.67 -23.82 -3.40
CA GLN A 65 0.28 -25.16 -3.87
C GLN A 65 1.42 -26.18 -3.78
N ASP A 66 2.67 -25.70 -3.76
CA ASP A 66 3.85 -26.55 -3.82
C ASP A 66 4.49 -26.71 -2.43
N TYR A 67 4.64 -27.96 -1.98
CA TYR A 67 5.40 -28.29 -0.77
C TYR A 67 6.91 -28.15 -1.04
N PRO A 68 7.75 -27.69 -0.09
CA PRO A 68 7.47 -27.38 1.32
C PRO A 68 6.89 -25.99 1.62
N CYS A 69 6.59 -25.16 0.63
CA CYS A 69 6.13 -23.80 0.87
C CYS A 69 4.69 -23.78 1.38
N THR A 70 4.50 -23.29 2.59
CA THR A 70 3.16 -23.20 3.21
C THR A 70 2.70 -21.76 3.38
N ARG A 71 3.63 -20.82 3.38
CA ARG A 71 3.37 -19.43 3.72
C ARG A 71 3.22 -18.58 2.46
N CYS A 72 2.11 -17.87 2.36
CA CYS A 72 1.90 -16.86 1.35
C CYS A 72 2.14 -15.46 1.92
N VAL A 73 3.00 -14.68 1.28
CA VAL A 73 3.37 -13.32 1.69
C VAL A 73 2.91 -12.30 0.66
N GLY A 74 2.33 -11.19 1.12
CA GLY A 74 1.96 -10.06 0.26
C GLY A 74 0.73 -10.28 -0.63
N SER A 75 -0.06 -11.33 -0.39
CA SER A 75 -1.31 -11.56 -1.12
C SER A 75 -2.38 -10.54 -0.73
N ASN A 76 -2.99 -9.91 -1.73
CA ASN A 76 -4.06 -8.93 -1.57
C ASN A 76 -4.99 -8.97 -2.80
N TRP A 77 -5.97 -8.06 -2.87
CA TRP A 77 -6.94 -8.05 -3.98
C TRP A 77 -6.27 -7.84 -5.36
N TRP A 78 -5.21 -7.06 -5.43
CA TRP A 78 -4.53 -6.66 -6.67
C TRP A 78 -3.29 -7.50 -6.98
N CYS A 79 -2.86 -8.32 -6.02
CA CYS A 79 -1.64 -9.09 -6.14
C CYS A 79 -1.79 -10.49 -5.54
N HIS A 80 -1.34 -11.49 -6.29
CA HIS A 80 -1.32 -12.87 -5.83
C HIS A 80 -0.42 -13.08 -4.61
N GLY A 81 0.63 -12.27 -4.43
CA GLY A 81 1.67 -12.49 -3.42
C GLY A 81 2.64 -13.60 -3.86
N TYR A 82 3.58 -13.98 -3.00
CA TYR A 82 4.54 -15.04 -3.29
C TYR A 82 4.69 -16.04 -2.14
N CYS A 83 5.18 -17.22 -2.49
CA CYS A 83 5.36 -18.34 -1.59
C CYS A 83 6.70 -18.33 -0.87
N GLU A 84 6.66 -18.69 0.41
CA GLU A 84 7.78 -18.91 1.30
C GLU A 84 7.53 -20.22 2.07
N LEU A 85 8.60 -20.78 2.67
CA LEU A 85 8.55 -21.96 3.53
C LEU A 85 7.49 -21.81 4.64
#